data_AF-A0A924SC66-F1
#
_entry.id   AF-A0A924SC66-F1
#
_cell.length_a   1.000
_cell.length_b   1.000
_cell.length_c   1.000
_cell.angle_alpha   90.00
_cell.angle_beta   90.00
_cell.angle_gamma   90.00
#
_symmetry.space_group_name_H-M   'P 1'
#
loop_
_entity.id
_entity.type
_entity.pdbx_description
1 polymer ?
#
loop_
_entity_poly.entity_id
_entity_poly.type
_entity_poly.pdbx_seq_one_letter_code
_entity_poly.pdbx_strand_id
1 'polypeptide(L)'
;MTIQFGAGNKPPVDLLAFSEGLYKDVADELARTLQAVQAGELVNLKPATHLVKELKEAFKHVMDERKRIDCVREQTTRHGTGTLDFDAARDEIGRRLACLRDAGGGG
;
A
#
# COMPACT_ATOMS: atom_id res chain seq x y z
N MET A 1 7.49 -3.58 -32.29
CA MET A 1 6.76 -2.32 -32.09
C MET A 1 6.39 -2.25 -30.62
N THR A 2 7.12 -1.46 -29.85
CA THR A 2 6.97 -1.39 -28.39
C THR A 2 6.08 -0.20 -28.07
N ILE A 3 4.82 -0.46 -27.69
CA ILE A 3 3.90 0.61 -27.28
C ILE A 3 4.21 0.89 -25.80
N GLN A 4 4.90 2.01 -25.55
CA GLN A 4 5.07 2.52 -24.19
C GLN A 4 3.85 3.36 -23.82
N PHE A 5 3.08 2.91 -22.84
CA PHE A 5 2.06 3.73 -22.20
C PHE A 5 2.75 4.76 -21.32
N GLY A 6 3.00 5.94 -21.87
CA GLY A 6 3.38 7.11 -21.09
C GLY A 6 2.20 7.55 -20.24
N ALA A 7 2.14 7.08 -18.99
CA ALA A 7 1.32 7.71 -17.97
C ALA A 7 2.04 8.97 -17.49
N GLY A 8 1.96 10.04 -18.30
CA GLY A 8 2.25 11.39 -17.87
C GLY A 8 1.25 11.80 -16.80
N ASN A 9 1.58 11.54 -15.55
CA ASN A 9 1.00 12.24 -14.42
C ASN A 9 2.09 12.32 -13.37
N LYS A 10 2.37 13.53 -12.88
CA LYS A 10 3.18 13.75 -11.67
C LYS A 10 2.70 12.70 -10.65
N PRO A 11 3.60 11.95 -9.97
CA PRO A 11 3.15 10.92 -9.05
C PRO A 11 2.12 11.58 -8.14
N PRO A 12 0.90 11.00 -8.01
CA PRO A 12 -0.06 11.48 -7.04
C PRO A 12 0.74 11.70 -5.76
N VAL A 13 0.60 12.87 -5.12
CA VAL A 13 1.21 13.10 -3.80
C VAL A 13 1.06 11.79 -3.05
N ASP A 14 2.17 11.18 -2.65
CA ASP A 14 2.13 9.88 -2.02
C ASP A 14 1.36 10.08 -0.72
N LEU A 15 0.05 9.85 -0.82
CA LEU A 15 -0.93 10.24 0.17
C LEU A 15 -0.66 9.47 1.46
N LEU A 16 0.02 8.32 1.33
CA LEU A 16 0.55 7.53 2.41
C LEU A 16 1.77 8.21 3.06
N ALA A 17 2.77 8.64 2.30
CA ALA A 17 3.91 9.36 2.86
C ALA A 17 3.49 10.67 3.55
N PHE A 18 2.51 11.37 2.98
CA PHE A 18 1.93 12.57 3.57
C PHE A 18 1.17 12.26 4.88
N SER A 19 0.34 11.21 4.89
CA SER A 19 -0.36 10.81 6.12
C SER A 19 0.59 10.32 7.19
N GLU A 20 1.66 9.60 6.84
CA GLU A 20 2.75 9.21 7.74
C GLU A 20 3.45 10.41 8.40
N GLY A 21 3.63 11.50 7.67
CA GLY A 21 4.14 12.76 8.23
C GLY A 21 3.21 13.31 9.32
N LEU A 22 1.92 13.46 8.98
CA LEU A 22 0.91 13.93 9.94
C LEU A 22 0.83 13.02 11.18
N TYR A 23 1.05 11.72 11.04
CA TYR A 23 1.05 10.79 12.17
C TYR A 23 2.23 10.99 13.12
N LYS A 24 3.43 11.29 12.59
CA LYS A 24 4.60 11.59 13.43
C LYS A 24 4.39 12.87 14.22
N ASP A 25 3.85 13.90 13.58
CA ASP A 25 3.59 15.18 14.23
C ASP A 25 2.61 15.03 15.41
N VAL A 26 1.51 14.30 15.21
CA VAL A 26 0.52 14.02 16.27
C VAL A 26 1.12 13.16 17.39
N ALA A 27 1.95 12.17 17.06
CA ALA A 27 2.60 11.33 18.06
C ALA A 27 3.59 12.12 18.93
N ASP A 28 4.35 13.04 18.32
CA ASP A 28 5.28 13.91 19.03
C ASP A 28 4.54 14.88 19.97
N GLU A 29 3.42 15.44 19.53
CA GLU A 29 2.60 16.31 20.36
C GLU A 29 1.98 15.57 21.55
N LEU A 30 1.55 14.31 21.35
CA LEU A 30 1.06 13.45 22.42
C LEU A 30 2.17 13.11 23.43
N ALA A 31 3.38 12.83 22.95
CA ALA A 31 4.52 12.54 23.81
C ALA A 31 4.86 13.75 24.70
N ARG A 32 4.83 14.96 24.14
CA ARG A 32 5.05 16.21 24.89
C ARG A 32 3.98 16.44 25.95
N THR A 33 2.71 16.24 25.60
CA THR A 33 1.61 16.38 26.56
C THR A 33 1.70 15.35 27.69
N LEU A 34 2.07 14.10 27.40
CA LEU A 34 2.32 13.07 28.41
C LEU A 34 3.47 13.44 29.35
N GLN A 35 4.55 14.03 28.84
CA GLN A 35 5.66 14.51 29.67
C GLN A 35 5.23 15.65 30.60
N ALA A 36 4.43 16.60 30.11
CA ALA A 36 3.88 17.69 30.93
C ALA A 36 2.92 17.18 32.01
N VAL A 37 2.11 16.16 31.71
CA VAL A 37 1.27 15.45 32.69
C VAL A 37 2.12 14.84 33.80
N GLN A 38 3.18 14.12 33.42
CA GLN A 38 4.09 13.44 34.36
C GLN A 38 4.88 14.42 35.23
N ALA A 39 5.18 15.62 34.72
CA ALA A 39 5.85 16.68 35.47
C ALA A 39 4.95 17.34 36.54
N GLY A 40 3.67 16.93 36.66
CA GLY A 40 2.77 17.41 37.70
C GLY A 40 2.11 18.75 37.40
N GLU A 41 2.16 19.24 36.15
CA GLU A 41 1.61 20.55 35.75
C GLU A 41 0.08 20.59 35.59
N LEU A 42 -0.65 19.50 35.87
CA LEU A 42 -2.07 19.43 35.55
C LEU A 42 -3.00 19.80 36.71
N VAL A 43 -3.56 21.01 36.62
CA VAL A 43 -4.71 21.51 37.39
C VAL A 43 -6.02 20.74 37.10
N ASN A 44 -6.05 19.81 36.13
CA ASN A 44 -7.21 18.93 35.91
C ASN A 44 -6.82 17.61 35.18
N LEU A 45 -6.58 16.54 35.94
CA LEU A 45 -6.13 15.23 35.44
C LEU A 45 -7.21 14.41 34.73
N LYS A 46 -8.50 14.61 35.06
CA LYS A 46 -9.60 13.82 34.49
C LYS A 46 -9.85 14.11 33.00
N PRO A 47 -9.93 15.38 32.53
CA PRO A 47 -10.09 15.68 31.12
C PRO A 47 -8.89 15.22 30.27
N ALA A 48 -7.67 15.38 30.80
CA ALA A 48 -6.46 14.99 30.09
C ALA A 48 -6.38 13.47 29.84
N THR A 49 -6.71 12.64 30.84
CA THR A 49 -6.71 11.18 30.67
C THR A 49 -7.79 10.68 29.72
N HIS A 50 -8.92 11.39 29.61
CA HIS A 50 -9.97 11.11 28.63
C HIS A 50 -9.51 11.41 27.20
N LEU A 51 -8.96 12.61 26.97
CA LEU A 51 -8.45 13.01 25.65
C LEU A 51 -7.33 12.07 25.16
N VAL A 52 -6.45 11.65 26.05
CA VAL A 52 -5.40 10.66 25.72
C VAL A 52 -5.99 9.30 25.32
N LYS A 53 -7.12 8.87 25.92
CA LYS A 53 -7.79 7.63 25.53
C LYS A 53 -8.44 7.75 24.16
N GLU A 54 -9.17 8.83 23.91
CA GLU A 54 -9.80 9.09 22.60
C GLU A 54 -8.74 9.14 21.49
N LEU A 55 -7.60 9.79 21.73
CA LEU A 55 -6.54 9.82 20.74
C LEU A 55 -5.91 8.43 20.50
N LYS A 56 -5.73 7.62 21.55
CA LYS A 56 -5.25 6.23 21.39
C LYS A 56 -6.23 5.37 20.59
N GLU A 57 -7.52 5.57 20.78
CA GLU A 57 -8.56 4.86 20.02
C GLU A 57 -8.58 5.31 18.55
N ALA A 58 -8.50 6.61 18.29
CA ALA A 58 -8.37 7.15 16.95
C ALA A 58 -7.10 6.63 16.26
N PHE A 59 -5.96 6.62 16.95
CA PHE A 59 -4.70 6.07 16.44
C PHE A 59 -4.81 4.59 16.09
N LYS A 60 -5.45 3.80 16.96
CA LYS A 60 -5.69 2.37 16.69
C LYS A 60 -6.52 2.17 15.42
N HIS A 61 -7.60 2.95 15.25
CA HIS A 61 -8.45 2.86 14.06
C HIS A 61 -7.67 3.13 12.77
N VAL A 62 -6.81 4.15 12.79
CA VAL A 62 -5.93 4.49 11.66
C VAL A 62 -4.92 3.39 11.37
N MET A 63 -4.28 2.81 12.41
CA MET A 63 -3.33 1.71 12.24
C MET A 63 -3.98 0.45 11.66
N ASP A 64 -5.23 0.18 12.03
CA ASP A 64 -6.01 -0.91 11.44
C ASP A 64 -6.30 -0.64 9.96
N GLU A 65 -6.59 0.61 9.58
CA GLU A 65 -6.80 0.98 8.18
C GLU A 65 -5.52 0.89 7.36
N ARG A 66 -4.37 1.33 7.91
CA ARG A 66 -3.06 1.14 7.29
C ARG A 66 -2.80 -0.34 6.98
N LYS A 67 -3.05 -1.24 7.94
CA LYS A 67 -2.91 -2.69 7.74
C LYS A 67 -3.82 -3.21 6.63
N ARG A 68 -5.05 -2.70 6.51
CA ARG A 68 -5.94 -3.06 5.39
C ARG A 68 -5.38 -2.63 4.05
N ILE A 69 -4.88 -1.39 3.94
CA ILE A 69 -4.27 -0.87 2.71
C ILE A 69 -3.04 -1.68 2.33
N ASP A 70 -2.15 -1.98 3.28
CA ASP A 70 -0.94 -2.77 3.04
C ASP A 70 -1.32 -4.19 2.58
N CYS A 71 -2.31 -4.82 3.20
CA CYS A 71 -2.83 -6.13 2.77
C CYS A 71 -3.38 -6.08 1.33
N VAL A 72 -4.12 -5.04 0.95
CA VAL A 72 -4.63 -4.87 -0.42
C VAL A 72 -3.49 -4.64 -1.42
N ARG A 73 -2.46 -3.87 -1.06
CA ARG A 73 -1.26 -3.67 -1.87
C ARG A 73 -0.54 -5.00 -2.11
N GLU A 74 -0.30 -5.78 -1.05
CA GLU A 74 0.32 -7.09 -1.15
C GLU A 74 -0.48 -8.04 -2.06
N GLN A 75 -1.81 -8.09 -1.91
CA GLN A 75 -2.68 -8.90 -2.77
C GLN A 75 -2.62 -8.46 -4.24
N THR A 76 -2.53 -7.16 -4.50
CA THR A 76 -2.41 -6.62 -5.87
C THR A 76 -1.06 -7.00 -6.49
N THR A 77 0.03 -6.92 -5.71
CA THR A 77 1.38 -7.34 -6.16
C THR A 77 1.54 -8.85 -6.30
N ARG A 78 0.68 -9.65 -5.65
CA ARG A 78 0.66 -11.13 -5.79
C ARG A 78 0.15 -11.58 -7.17
N HIS A 79 -0.50 -10.71 -7.93
CA HIS A 79 -0.86 -10.99 -9.32
C HIS A 79 0.35 -10.71 -10.23
N GLY A 80 1.25 -11.70 -10.32
CA GLY A 80 2.26 -11.84 -11.37
C GLY A 80 3.18 -10.63 -11.57
N THR A 81 4.25 -10.53 -10.78
CA THR A 81 5.42 -9.70 -11.12
C THR A 81 6.25 -10.26 -12.28
N GLY A 82 5.88 -11.44 -12.80
CA GLY A 82 6.51 -12.02 -13.98
C GLY A 82 6.15 -11.20 -15.22
N THR A 83 7.12 -10.49 -15.77
CA THR A 83 7.06 -9.99 -17.14
C THR A 83 6.69 -11.14 -18.07
N LEU A 84 5.49 -11.08 -18.63
CA LEU A 84 5.04 -12.03 -19.64
C LEU A 84 5.86 -11.75 -20.91
N ASP A 85 6.77 -12.65 -21.24
CA ASP A 85 7.52 -12.58 -22.50
C ASP A 85 6.59 -12.99 -23.65
N PHE A 86 6.03 -11.98 -24.31
CA PHE A 86 5.12 -12.16 -25.43
C PHE A 86 5.81 -12.77 -26.66
N ASP A 87 7.12 -12.62 -26.81
CA ASP A 87 7.85 -13.20 -27.92
C ASP A 87 8.08 -14.70 -27.67
N ALA A 88 8.53 -15.09 -26.47
CA ALA A 88 8.62 -16.50 -26.09
C ALA A 88 7.24 -17.21 -26.13
N ALA A 89 6.18 -16.52 -25.70
CA ALA A 89 4.81 -17.03 -25.80
C ALA A 89 4.36 -17.21 -27.26
N ARG A 90 4.68 -16.25 -28.14
CA ARG A 90 4.38 -16.36 -29.58
C ARG A 90 5.10 -17.55 -30.20
N ASP A 91 6.36 -17.76 -29.87
CA ASP A 91 7.16 -18.87 -30.39
C ASP A 91 6.57 -20.22 -29.97
N GLU A 92 6.17 -20.35 -28.71
CA GLU A 92 5.52 -21.57 -28.21
C GLU A 92 4.17 -21.85 -28.89
N ILE A 93 3.33 -20.83 -29.08
CA ILE A 93 2.08 -20.96 -29.83
C ILE A 93 2.37 -21.38 -31.27
N GLY A 94 3.36 -20.77 -31.92
CA GLY A 94 3.77 -21.10 -33.28
C GLY A 94 4.20 -22.56 -33.44
N ARG A 95 5.02 -23.07 -32.50
CA ARG A 95 5.41 -24.49 -32.46
C ARG A 95 4.20 -25.41 -32.34
N ARG A 96 3.27 -25.14 -31.41
CA ARG A 96 2.06 -25.96 -31.23
C ARG A 96 1.18 -25.97 -32.46
N LEU A 97 1.00 -24.81 -33.10
CA LEU A 97 0.22 -24.72 -34.34
C LEU A 97 0.90 -25.46 -35.51
N ALA A 98 2.23 -25.48 -35.57
CA ALA A 98 2.96 -26.28 -36.56
C ALA A 98 2.74 -27.77 -36.31
N CYS A 99 2.89 -28.25 -35.07
CA CYS A 99 2.60 -29.64 -34.72
C CYS A 99 1.15 -30.06 -35.05
N LEU A 100 0.18 -29.16 -34.83
CA LEU A 100 -1.22 -29.43 -35.21
C LEU A 100 -1.42 -29.48 -36.72
N ARG A 101 -0.72 -28.64 -37.49
CA ARG A 101 -0.74 -28.69 -38.96
C ARG A 101 -0.13 -29.97 -39.49
N ASP A 102 0.99 -30.40 -38.92
CA ASP A 102 1.66 -31.65 -39.29
C ASP A 102 0.77 -32.86 -38.94
N ALA A 103 0.06 -32.82 -37.82
CA ALA A 103 -0.91 -33.84 -37.43
C ALA A 103 -2.19 -33.83 -38.28
N GLY A 104 -2.55 -32.70 -38.88
CA GLY A 104 -3.73 -32.52 -39.75
C GLY A 104 -3.50 -32.82 -41.24
N GLY A 105 -2.30 -33.29 -41.61
CA GLY A 105 -1.97 -33.69 -42.99
C GLY A 105 -2.47 -35.07 -43.41
N GLY A 106 -3.13 -35.81 -42.51
CA GLY A 106 -3.83 -37.05 -42.82
C GLY A 106 -5.35 -36.81 -42.84
N GLY A 107 -5.87 -36.46 -44.01
CA GLY A 107 -7.28 -36.72 -44.33
C GLY A 107 -7.52 -38.21 -44.56
#